data_AF-A0A0D2US07-F1
#
_entry.id   AF-A0A0D2US07-F1
#
_cell.length_a   1.000
_cell.length_b   1.000
_cell.length_c   1.000
_cell.angle_alpha   90.00
_cell.angle_beta   90.00
_cell.angle_gamma   90.00
#
_symmetry.space_group_name_H-M   'P 1'
#
loop_
_entity.id
_entity.type
_entity.pdbx_description
1 polymer ?
#
loop_
_entity_poly.entity_id
_entity_poly.type
_entity_poly.pdbx_seq_one_letter_code
_entity_poly.pdbx_strand_id
1 'polypeptide(L)'
;MLSDQSMTERQRVLYDQVNASESLDLNQEQIGDAGARAIAEALKVNKTLTSLNLGWNQIGSDGAQEIAEALKVNTTLTKLYLESNEIANAGALAIAEALKVNRTLTELYLRDTRIGGAGAQAIAEALRVNTKLTLLDLEVNQIGDTGAQAIADALKVNTTLTSLTLQGNCIGNVGVQAIDEARNVNDTIEVSIDGQMHPLSFSLLPRSASAEDIQSVFRLLISGLQLQDQSASLPALPIEIAERIMDEAYYWQGVQHTNRDCDDEDDDPNRILKVTVPRSITGDSIRVKAIHVLRERLGATTSNVFEIIVRDEQGAVRYEYAAKPTFVDGTIELVTSWPQSHSIVRQMREGWEASVRPSRLSKDVRFAWLYVGYCAFNENQ
;
A
#
# COMPACT_ATOMS: atom_id res chain seq x y z
N MET A 1 -4.16 -2.69 29.70
CA MET A 1 -3.27 -1.58 30.10
C MET A 1 -1.86 -2.09 30.02
N LEU A 2 -1.10 -1.61 29.04
CA LEU A 2 0.35 -1.73 29.10
C LEU A 2 0.81 -0.99 30.37
N SER A 3 1.41 -1.69 31.33
CA SER A 3 2.01 -1.01 32.47
C SER A 3 3.20 -0.21 31.98
N ASP A 4 3.47 0.93 32.60
CA ASP A 4 4.58 1.85 32.29
C ASP A 4 5.95 1.13 32.24
N GLN A 5 6.07 -0.03 32.90
CA GLN A 5 7.26 -0.89 32.88
C GLN A 5 7.46 -1.73 31.60
N SER A 6 6.48 -1.80 30.71
CA SER A 6 6.51 -2.62 29.47
C SER A 6 6.84 -1.82 28.20
N MET A 7 6.88 -0.49 28.28
CA MET A 7 7.17 0.37 27.13
C MET A 7 8.68 0.56 26.94
N THR A 8 9.12 0.56 25.68
CA THR A 8 10.44 1.06 25.31
C THR A 8 10.52 2.58 25.53
N GLU A 9 11.73 3.11 25.61
CA GLU A 9 11.93 4.56 25.77
C GLU A 9 11.23 5.38 24.68
N ARG A 10 11.32 4.91 23.42
CA ARG A 10 10.63 5.55 22.29
C ARG A 10 9.11 5.55 22.46
N GLN A 11 8.53 4.45 22.94
CA GLN A 11 7.08 4.36 23.19
C GLN A 11 6.64 5.31 24.32
N ARG A 12 7.45 5.48 25.36
CA ARG A 12 7.16 6.46 26.42
C ARG A 12 7.18 7.90 25.91
N VAL A 13 8.19 8.24 25.10
CA VAL A 13 8.26 9.57 24.49
C VAL A 13 7.01 9.87 23.66
N LEU A 14 6.56 8.92 22.81
CA LEU A 14 5.34 9.07 22.04
C LEU A 14 4.10 9.22 22.93
N TYR A 15 4.00 8.41 23.99
CA TYR A 15 2.91 8.48 24.95
C TYR A 15 2.83 9.85 25.64
N ASP A 16 3.98 10.40 26.06
CA ASP A 16 4.05 11.69 26.72
C ASP A 16 3.75 12.85 25.77
N GLN A 17 4.24 12.79 24.52
CA GLN A 17 3.93 13.79 23.49
C GLN A 17 2.42 13.91 23.21
N VAL A 18 1.71 12.77 23.14
CA VAL A 18 0.25 12.74 22.97
C VAL A 18 -0.46 13.43 24.15
N ASN A 19 0.02 13.21 25.38
CA ASN A 19 -0.60 13.80 26.58
C ASN A 19 -0.20 15.26 26.85
N ALA A 20 0.85 15.76 26.22
CA ALA A 20 1.32 17.13 26.40
C ALA A 20 0.78 18.13 25.36
N SER A 21 0.06 17.67 24.33
CA SER A 21 -0.27 18.47 23.15
C SER A 21 -1.78 18.61 22.92
N GLU A 22 -2.20 19.73 22.34
CA GLU A 22 -3.57 19.93 21.81
C GLU A 22 -3.67 19.61 20.31
N SER A 23 -2.55 19.75 19.59
CA SER A 23 -2.35 19.30 18.21
C SER A 23 -0.94 18.72 18.11
N LEU A 24 -0.82 17.54 17.52
CA LEU A 24 0.46 16.82 17.44
C LEU A 24 0.71 16.33 16.01
N ASP A 25 1.90 16.63 15.50
CA ASP A 25 2.39 16.15 14.21
C ASP A 25 3.55 15.19 14.43
N LEU A 26 3.38 13.94 13.98
CA LEU A 26 4.38 12.88 14.02
C LEU A 26 4.58 12.26 12.62
N ASN A 27 4.38 13.04 11.55
CA ASN A 27 4.59 12.57 10.19
C ASN A 27 6.04 12.08 9.96
N GLN A 28 6.22 10.94 9.28
CA GLN A 28 7.54 10.37 8.94
C GLN A 28 8.46 10.01 10.13
N GLU A 29 7.87 9.73 11.30
CA GLU A 29 8.60 9.39 12.53
C GLU A 29 8.84 7.89 12.72
N GLN A 30 8.68 7.04 11.69
CA GLN A 30 8.93 5.59 11.73
C GLN A 30 8.29 4.89 12.97
N ILE A 31 7.04 5.20 13.25
CA ILE A 31 6.35 4.79 14.49
C ILE A 31 6.09 3.27 14.52
N GLY A 32 5.64 2.69 13.41
CA GLY A 32 5.22 1.28 13.31
C GLY A 32 4.08 0.90 14.26
N ASP A 33 3.69 -0.38 14.26
CA ASP A 33 2.56 -0.86 15.09
C ASP A 33 2.83 -0.75 16.60
N ALA A 34 4.07 -0.98 17.01
CA ALA A 34 4.45 -0.90 18.42
C ALA A 34 4.34 0.54 18.96
N GLY A 35 4.70 1.54 18.16
CA GLY A 35 4.53 2.96 18.51
C GLY A 35 3.06 3.38 18.45
N ALA A 36 2.31 2.93 17.44
CA ALA A 36 0.88 3.19 17.30
C ALA A 36 0.09 2.69 18.53
N ARG A 37 0.47 1.54 19.08
CA ARG A 37 -0.10 1.01 20.33
C ARG A 37 0.16 1.91 21.54
N ALA A 38 1.35 2.52 21.66
CA ALA A 38 1.65 3.44 22.74
C ALA A 38 0.84 4.75 22.62
N ILE A 39 0.72 5.26 21.39
CA ILE A 39 -0.12 6.42 21.05
C ILE A 39 -1.60 6.11 21.37
N ALA A 40 -2.08 4.92 21.02
CA ALA A 40 -3.44 4.48 21.32
C ALA A 40 -3.72 4.43 22.84
N GLU A 41 -2.82 3.89 23.64
CA GLU A 41 -2.97 3.91 25.11
C GLU A 41 -3.01 5.34 25.66
N ALA A 42 -2.19 6.25 25.13
CA ALA A 42 -2.23 7.67 25.50
C ALA A 42 -3.57 8.31 25.10
N LEU A 43 -4.07 8.06 23.89
CA LEU A 43 -5.35 8.58 23.40
C LEU A 43 -6.55 8.15 24.26
N LYS A 44 -6.51 6.96 24.88
CA LYS A 44 -7.59 6.49 25.78
C LYS A 44 -7.74 7.37 27.02
N VAL A 45 -6.65 7.92 27.53
CA VAL A 45 -6.64 8.77 28.73
C VAL A 45 -6.58 10.27 28.43
N ASN A 46 -6.08 10.64 27.25
CA ASN A 46 -5.97 12.02 26.81
C ASN A 46 -7.33 12.74 26.78
N LYS A 47 -7.32 14.02 27.16
CA LYS A 47 -8.51 14.89 27.23
C LYS A 47 -8.32 16.26 26.56
N THR A 48 -7.28 16.44 25.76
CA THR A 48 -6.89 17.76 25.21
C THR A 48 -6.54 17.70 23.73
N LEU A 49 -6.01 16.59 23.24
CA LEU A 49 -5.59 16.43 21.86
C LEU A 49 -6.81 16.41 20.94
N THR A 50 -6.81 17.33 19.97
CA THR A 50 -7.88 17.50 18.97
C THR A 50 -7.42 17.12 17.56
N SER A 51 -6.13 17.24 17.27
CA SER A 51 -5.56 16.90 15.96
C SER A 51 -4.32 16.03 16.11
N LEU A 52 -4.25 14.94 15.35
CA LEU A 52 -3.13 14.01 15.37
C LEU A 52 -2.74 13.60 13.95
N ASN A 53 -1.51 13.91 13.55
CA ASN A 53 -0.94 13.47 12.28
C ASN A 53 0.02 12.29 12.47
N LEU A 54 -0.34 11.14 11.88
CA LEU A 54 0.44 9.90 11.88
C LEU A 54 0.78 9.45 10.45
N GLY A 55 0.75 10.33 9.46
CA GLY A 55 1.07 9.97 8.08
C GLY A 55 2.50 9.42 7.92
N TRP A 56 2.71 8.54 6.94
CA TRP A 56 4.03 8.01 6.56
C TRP A 56 4.80 7.30 7.69
N ASN A 57 4.13 6.48 8.49
CA ASN A 57 4.70 5.91 9.71
C ASN A 57 4.81 4.39 9.76
N GLN A 58 4.53 3.71 8.65
CA GLN A 58 4.58 2.24 8.56
C GLN A 58 3.64 1.56 9.58
N ILE A 59 2.51 2.20 9.90
CA ILE A 59 1.48 1.61 10.75
C ILE A 59 0.71 0.59 9.92
N GLY A 60 0.75 -0.67 10.35
CA GLY A 60 0.04 -1.79 9.74
C GLY A 60 -1.40 -1.92 10.27
N SER A 61 -2.03 -3.05 9.96
CA SER A 61 -3.38 -3.38 10.43
C SER A 61 -3.47 -3.45 11.95
N ASP A 62 -2.43 -3.95 12.62
CA ASP A 62 -2.42 -4.16 14.07
C ASP A 62 -2.34 -2.81 14.82
N GLY A 63 -1.47 -1.90 14.37
CA GLY A 63 -1.40 -0.55 14.92
C GLY A 63 -2.67 0.25 14.66
N ALA A 64 -3.27 0.11 13.47
CA ALA A 64 -4.55 0.73 13.15
C ALA A 64 -5.70 0.20 14.02
N GLN A 65 -5.70 -1.10 14.35
CA GLN A 65 -6.66 -1.69 15.27
C GLN A 65 -6.54 -1.08 16.67
N GLU A 66 -5.32 -0.91 17.19
CA GLU A 66 -5.10 -0.27 18.50
C GLU A 66 -5.59 1.19 18.51
N ILE A 67 -5.30 1.96 17.46
CA ILE A 67 -5.81 3.33 17.29
C ILE A 67 -7.34 3.33 17.26
N ALA A 68 -7.96 2.40 16.52
CA ALA A 68 -9.41 2.27 16.46
C ALA A 68 -10.04 1.98 17.84
N GLU A 69 -9.44 1.09 18.64
CA GLU A 69 -9.91 0.85 20.01
C GLU A 69 -9.80 2.09 20.89
N ALA A 70 -8.76 2.91 20.70
CA ALA A 70 -8.65 4.19 21.39
C ALA A 70 -9.73 5.19 20.94
N LEU A 71 -10.04 5.26 19.64
CA LEU A 71 -11.09 6.13 19.10
C LEU A 71 -12.49 5.81 19.66
N LYS A 72 -12.78 4.56 20.05
CA LYS A 72 -14.07 4.20 20.66
C LYS A 72 -14.32 4.91 21.99
N VAL A 73 -13.26 5.27 22.72
CA VAL A 73 -13.36 5.89 24.06
C VAL A 73 -12.82 7.32 24.12
N ASN A 74 -11.99 7.72 23.15
CA ASN A 74 -11.52 9.10 23.04
C ASN A 74 -12.68 10.03 22.68
N THR A 75 -12.71 11.19 23.33
CA THR A 75 -13.82 12.15 23.26
C THR A 75 -13.33 13.56 22.90
N THR A 76 -12.11 13.69 22.39
CA THR A 76 -11.49 15.00 22.12
C THR A 76 -10.90 15.11 20.73
N LEU A 77 -10.42 14.00 20.17
CA LEU A 77 -9.84 13.98 18.83
C LEU A 77 -10.92 14.23 17.78
N THR A 78 -10.69 15.26 16.96
CA THR A 78 -11.56 15.70 15.87
C THR A 78 -10.92 15.47 14.50
N LYS A 79 -9.58 15.48 14.41
CA LYS A 79 -8.83 15.25 13.16
C LYS A 79 -7.80 14.15 13.33
N LEU A 80 -7.81 13.18 12.40
CA LEU A 80 -6.84 12.10 12.37
C LEU A 80 -6.29 11.91 10.96
N TYR A 81 -4.97 12.04 10.82
CA TYR A 81 -4.26 11.83 9.57
C TYR A 81 -3.49 10.51 9.65
N LEU A 82 -3.76 9.60 8.73
CA LEU A 82 -3.19 8.25 8.69
C LEU A 82 -2.64 7.92 7.28
N GLU A 83 -2.40 8.93 6.44
CA GLU A 83 -2.02 8.71 5.04
C GLU A 83 -0.70 7.94 4.90
N SER A 84 -0.55 7.22 3.80
CA SER A 84 0.69 6.50 3.45
C SER A 84 1.17 5.54 4.55
N ASN A 85 0.23 4.83 5.16
CA ASN A 85 0.45 3.72 6.10
C ASN A 85 -0.04 2.40 5.48
N GLU A 86 0.21 1.26 6.13
CA GLU A 86 -0.16 -0.07 5.62
C GLU A 86 -1.38 -0.66 6.35
N ILE A 87 -2.40 0.16 6.59
CA ILE A 87 -3.60 -0.18 7.38
C ILE A 87 -4.31 -1.43 6.85
N ALA A 88 -4.37 -1.57 5.52
CA ALA A 88 -5.02 -2.67 4.82
C ALA A 88 -6.53 -2.80 5.17
N ASN A 89 -7.17 -3.84 4.63
CA ASN A 89 -8.60 -4.11 4.84
C ASN A 89 -8.95 -4.37 6.32
N ALA A 90 -8.09 -5.08 7.06
CA ALA A 90 -8.32 -5.43 8.47
C ALA A 90 -8.29 -4.18 9.37
N GLY A 91 -7.32 -3.29 9.18
CA GLY A 91 -7.27 -2.03 9.92
C GLY A 91 -8.43 -1.10 9.56
N ALA A 92 -8.83 -1.04 8.29
CA ALA A 92 -9.99 -0.26 7.85
C ALA A 92 -11.30 -0.74 8.48
N LEU A 93 -11.48 -2.06 8.64
CA LEU A 93 -12.61 -2.64 9.35
C LEU A 93 -12.64 -2.19 10.82
N ALA A 94 -11.48 -2.22 11.51
CA ALA A 94 -11.40 -1.76 12.89
C ALA A 94 -11.75 -0.27 13.02
N ILE A 95 -11.22 0.58 12.13
CA ILE A 95 -11.53 2.01 12.07
C ILE A 95 -13.04 2.22 11.82
N ALA A 96 -13.64 1.48 10.90
CA ALA A 96 -15.07 1.54 10.64
C ALA A 96 -15.91 1.19 11.88
N GLU A 97 -15.56 0.15 12.62
CA GLU A 97 -16.22 -0.19 13.89
C GLU A 97 -16.07 0.92 14.94
N ALA A 98 -14.92 1.60 14.98
CA ALA A 98 -14.74 2.76 15.85
C ALA A 98 -15.61 3.94 15.43
N LEU A 99 -15.72 4.22 14.12
CA LEU A 99 -16.58 5.28 13.59
C LEU A 99 -18.07 5.05 13.89
N LYS A 100 -18.55 3.81 14.01
CA LYS A 100 -19.95 3.52 14.39
C LYS A 100 -20.31 4.08 15.78
N VAL A 101 -19.33 4.18 16.68
CA VAL A 101 -19.55 4.62 18.07
C VAL A 101 -18.92 5.98 18.41
N ASN A 102 -17.82 6.36 17.75
CA ASN A 102 -17.13 7.61 18.00
C ASN A 102 -18.03 8.82 17.64
N ARG A 103 -18.07 9.81 18.53
CA ARG A 103 -18.94 11.00 18.38
C ARG A 103 -18.18 12.33 18.26
N THR A 104 -16.88 12.29 18.01
CA THR A 104 -16.01 13.48 18.07
C THR A 104 -15.17 13.68 16.82
N LEU A 105 -14.78 12.60 16.14
CA LEU A 105 -14.00 12.68 14.92
C LEU A 105 -14.82 13.28 13.78
N THR A 106 -14.32 14.36 13.20
CA THR A 106 -14.95 15.11 12.11
C THR A 106 -14.17 14.97 10.80
N GLU A 107 -12.85 14.78 10.86
CA GLU A 107 -11.99 14.65 9.69
C GLU A 107 -11.10 13.41 9.81
N LEU A 108 -11.13 12.56 8.78
CA LEU A 108 -10.33 11.34 8.72
C LEU A 108 -9.65 11.24 7.35
N TYR A 109 -8.32 11.14 7.37
CA TYR A 109 -7.51 11.03 6.17
C TYR A 109 -6.87 9.64 6.09
N LEU A 110 -7.21 8.90 5.04
CA LEU A 110 -6.76 7.52 4.80
C LEU A 110 -6.13 7.37 3.41
N ARG A 111 -5.66 8.45 2.79
CA ARG A 111 -5.01 8.39 1.48
C ARG A 111 -3.86 7.38 1.44
N ASP A 112 -3.83 6.54 0.42
CA ASP A 112 -2.80 5.51 0.23
C ASP A 112 -2.60 4.58 1.43
N THR A 113 -3.68 3.99 1.95
CA THR A 113 -3.62 3.05 3.08
C THR A 113 -4.00 1.61 2.73
N ARG A 114 -4.20 1.34 1.43
CA ARG A 114 -4.50 0.01 0.86
C ARG A 114 -5.77 -0.65 1.44
N ILE A 115 -6.79 0.12 1.79
CA ILE A 115 -8.01 -0.45 2.40
C ILE A 115 -8.80 -1.39 1.47
N GLY A 116 -8.69 -1.20 0.16
CA GLY A 116 -9.36 -1.98 -0.87
C GLY A 116 -10.89 -1.90 -0.82
N GLY A 117 -11.56 -2.68 -1.69
CA GLY A 117 -13.02 -2.71 -1.76
C GLY A 117 -13.71 -3.19 -0.48
N ALA A 118 -13.13 -4.17 0.23
CA ALA A 118 -13.69 -4.68 1.48
C ALA A 118 -13.61 -3.66 2.63
N GLY A 119 -12.48 -2.94 2.75
CA GLY A 119 -12.34 -1.85 3.71
C GLY A 119 -13.31 -0.70 3.41
N ALA A 120 -13.45 -0.34 2.13
CA ALA A 120 -14.42 0.68 1.69
C ALA A 120 -15.88 0.31 2.05
N GLN A 121 -16.26 -0.97 1.90
CA GLN A 121 -17.58 -1.45 2.32
C GLN A 121 -17.79 -1.30 3.83
N ALA A 122 -16.80 -1.65 4.65
CA ALA A 122 -16.88 -1.47 6.10
C ALA A 122 -17.05 0.01 6.49
N ILE A 123 -16.26 0.90 5.87
CA ILE A 123 -16.36 2.35 6.08
C ILE A 123 -17.75 2.84 5.66
N ALA A 124 -18.30 2.38 4.54
CA ALA A 124 -19.64 2.73 4.10
C ALA A 124 -20.73 2.33 5.12
N GLU A 125 -20.62 1.15 5.73
CA GLU A 125 -21.54 0.74 6.80
C GLU A 125 -21.44 1.66 8.02
N ALA A 126 -20.23 2.12 8.37
CA ALA A 126 -20.04 3.07 9.45
C ALA A 126 -20.64 4.44 9.13
N LEU A 127 -20.48 4.92 7.91
CA LEU A 127 -21.06 6.20 7.44
C LEU A 127 -22.59 6.19 7.55
N ARG A 128 -23.28 5.06 7.38
CA ARG A 128 -24.75 5.02 7.53
C ARG A 128 -25.25 5.41 8.92
N VAL A 129 -24.42 5.23 9.95
CA VAL A 129 -24.80 5.49 11.35
C VAL A 129 -23.99 6.61 12.01
N ASN A 130 -22.82 6.93 11.47
CA ASN A 130 -21.99 8.02 11.95
C ASN A 130 -22.62 9.37 11.54
N THR A 131 -22.79 10.26 12.51
CA THR A 131 -23.41 11.58 12.30
C THR A 131 -22.46 12.73 12.65
N LYS A 132 -21.14 12.50 12.56
CA LYS A 132 -20.11 13.42 13.04
C LYS A 132 -19.00 13.66 12.03
N LEU A 133 -18.64 12.65 11.25
CA LEU A 133 -17.66 12.77 10.21
C LEU A 133 -18.20 13.68 9.10
N THR A 134 -17.45 14.74 8.80
CA THR A 134 -17.74 15.74 7.77
C THR A 134 -16.77 15.64 6.59
N LEU A 135 -15.55 15.17 6.82
CA LEU A 135 -14.54 14.94 5.78
C LEU A 135 -13.97 13.54 5.88
N LEU A 136 -13.91 12.86 4.73
CA LEU A 136 -13.29 11.56 4.59
C LEU A 136 -12.44 11.53 3.32
N ASP A 137 -11.13 11.33 3.47
CA ASP A 137 -10.21 11.14 2.36
C ASP A 137 -9.87 9.66 2.18
N LEU A 138 -10.27 9.10 1.02
CA LEU A 138 -10.03 7.73 0.59
C LEU A 138 -9.24 7.66 -0.72
N GLU A 139 -8.46 8.68 -1.04
CA GLU A 139 -7.67 8.69 -2.27
C GLU A 139 -6.69 7.52 -2.32
N VAL A 140 -6.51 6.95 -3.51
CA VAL A 140 -5.46 5.97 -3.77
C VAL A 140 -5.52 4.70 -2.91
N ASN A 141 -6.70 4.13 -2.77
CA ASN A 141 -6.96 3.02 -1.85
C ASN A 141 -7.36 1.71 -2.52
N GLN A 142 -7.22 1.61 -3.84
CA GLN A 142 -7.58 0.41 -4.63
C GLN A 142 -9.07 0.05 -4.49
N ILE A 143 -9.93 1.06 -4.32
CA ILE A 143 -11.38 0.87 -4.22
C ILE A 143 -11.94 0.60 -5.62
N GLY A 144 -12.60 -0.54 -5.81
CA GLY A 144 -13.29 -0.88 -7.06
C GLY A 144 -14.79 -0.53 -7.03
N ASP A 145 -15.50 -0.86 -8.11
CA ASP A 145 -16.94 -0.60 -8.28
C ASP A 145 -17.79 -1.06 -7.09
N THR A 146 -17.53 -2.25 -6.54
CA THR A 146 -18.27 -2.77 -5.38
C THR A 146 -18.12 -1.88 -4.15
N GLY A 147 -16.91 -1.39 -3.87
CA GLY A 147 -16.66 -0.49 -2.75
C GLY A 147 -17.29 0.88 -2.97
N ALA A 148 -17.19 1.41 -4.19
CA ALA A 148 -17.82 2.68 -4.58
C ALA A 148 -19.34 2.61 -4.48
N GLN A 149 -19.98 1.52 -4.89
CA GLN A 149 -21.41 1.29 -4.76
C GLN A 149 -21.86 1.28 -3.29
N ALA A 150 -21.09 0.62 -2.42
CA ALA A 150 -21.37 0.61 -0.99
C ALA A 150 -21.33 2.02 -0.39
N ILE A 151 -20.29 2.79 -0.74
CA ILE A 151 -20.15 4.20 -0.34
C ILE A 151 -21.32 5.02 -0.87
N ALA A 152 -21.66 4.91 -2.16
CA ALA A 152 -22.78 5.60 -2.77
C ALA A 152 -24.10 5.34 -2.01
N ASP A 153 -24.37 4.10 -1.64
CA ASP A 153 -25.58 3.76 -0.88
C ASP A 153 -25.56 4.33 0.55
N ALA A 154 -24.38 4.50 1.15
CA ALA A 154 -24.25 5.19 2.43
C ALA A 154 -24.48 6.70 2.29
N LEU A 155 -24.00 7.32 1.22
CA LEU A 155 -24.17 8.76 0.95
C LEU A 155 -25.64 9.17 0.74
N LYS A 156 -26.47 8.25 0.22
CA LYS A 156 -27.93 8.47 0.09
C LYS A 156 -28.64 8.66 1.43
N VAL A 157 -28.05 8.20 2.53
CA VAL A 157 -28.65 8.29 3.88
C VAL A 157 -27.84 9.14 4.85
N ASN A 158 -26.52 9.26 4.65
CA ASN A 158 -25.67 10.10 5.48
C ASN A 158 -25.75 11.56 4.99
N THR A 159 -26.25 12.45 5.83
CA THR A 159 -26.36 13.88 5.54
C THR A 159 -25.34 14.73 6.30
N THR A 160 -24.34 14.12 6.95
CA THR A 160 -23.33 14.83 7.75
C THR A 160 -22.00 14.96 7.03
N LEU A 161 -21.67 14.01 6.16
CA LEU A 161 -20.47 14.04 5.35
C LEU A 161 -20.63 15.10 4.25
N THR A 162 -19.74 16.09 4.25
CA THR A 162 -19.75 17.21 3.30
C THR A 162 -18.63 17.11 2.27
N SER A 163 -17.57 16.36 2.55
CA SER A 163 -16.44 16.18 1.65
C SER A 163 -15.97 14.72 1.63
N LEU A 164 -15.87 14.14 0.44
CA LEU A 164 -15.35 12.81 0.19
C LEU A 164 -14.40 12.83 -1.01
N THR A 165 -13.17 12.38 -0.83
CA THR A 165 -12.23 12.20 -1.94
C THR A 165 -12.02 10.71 -2.23
N LEU A 166 -12.19 10.34 -3.51
CA LEU A 166 -12.06 9.00 -4.05
C LEU A 166 -11.10 8.96 -5.24
N GLN A 167 -10.29 10.01 -5.45
CA GLN A 167 -9.39 10.11 -6.59
C GLN A 167 -8.35 8.99 -6.58
N GLY A 168 -7.88 8.59 -7.77
CA GLY A 168 -6.83 7.59 -7.89
C GLY A 168 -7.22 6.19 -7.36
N ASN A 169 -8.50 5.82 -7.37
CA ASN A 169 -8.93 4.47 -7.01
C ASN A 169 -9.06 3.59 -8.27
N CYS A 170 -9.77 2.47 -8.20
CA CYS A 170 -10.02 1.56 -9.32
C CYS A 170 -11.50 1.57 -9.72
N ILE A 171 -12.16 2.72 -9.60
CA ILE A 171 -13.60 2.83 -9.77
C ILE A 171 -13.91 2.92 -11.26
N GLY A 172 -14.63 1.94 -11.78
CA GLY A 172 -15.11 1.90 -13.15
C GLY A 172 -16.41 2.69 -13.34
N ASN A 173 -16.96 2.60 -14.55
CA ASN A 173 -18.16 3.36 -14.90
C ASN A 173 -19.36 3.04 -14.01
N VAL A 174 -19.48 1.80 -13.53
CA VAL A 174 -20.59 1.39 -12.65
C VAL A 174 -20.50 2.09 -11.31
N GLY A 175 -19.31 2.11 -10.68
CA GLY A 175 -19.11 2.81 -9.41
C GLY A 175 -19.23 4.33 -9.55
N VAL A 176 -18.74 4.92 -10.64
CA VAL A 176 -18.92 6.36 -10.92
C VAL A 176 -20.39 6.73 -11.05
N GLN A 177 -21.17 5.95 -11.82
CA GLN A 177 -22.61 6.15 -11.96
C GLN A 177 -23.32 6.07 -10.61
N ALA A 178 -22.97 5.10 -9.76
CA ALA A 178 -23.54 4.96 -8.43
C ALA A 178 -23.29 6.19 -7.55
N ILE A 179 -22.07 6.72 -7.58
CA ILE A 179 -21.69 7.92 -6.82
C ILE A 179 -22.44 9.16 -7.35
N ASP A 180 -22.54 9.32 -8.67
CA ASP A 180 -23.30 10.43 -9.26
C ASP A 180 -24.80 10.36 -8.92
N GLU A 181 -25.40 9.16 -8.93
CA GLU A 181 -26.76 8.96 -8.44
C GLU A 181 -26.93 9.35 -6.97
N ALA A 182 -25.96 9.01 -6.11
CA ALA A 182 -26.00 9.37 -4.71
C ALA A 182 -25.86 10.89 -4.48
N ARG A 183 -25.04 11.57 -5.28
CA ARG A 183 -24.89 13.04 -5.25
C ARG A 183 -26.19 13.76 -5.62
N ASN A 184 -26.98 13.22 -6.55
CA ASN A 184 -28.29 13.78 -6.90
C ASN A 184 -29.34 13.62 -5.78
N VAL A 185 -29.12 12.73 -4.82
CA VAL A 185 -29.97 12.57 -3.63
C VAL A 185 -29.48 13.45 -2.48
N ASN A 186 -28.17 13.67 -2.40
CA ASN A 186 -27.51 14.45 -1.37
C ASN A 186 -26.73 15.62 -1.99
N ASP A 187 -27.43 16.73 -2.23
CA ASP A 187 -26.86 17.91 -2.90
C ASP A 187 -25.81 18.67 -2.04
N THR A 188 -25.56 18.24 -0.81
CA THR A 188 -24.66 18.92 0.14
C THR A 188 -23.25 18.36 0.17
N ILE A 189 -23.02 17.18 -0.42
CA ILE A 189 -21.70 16.53 -0.41
C ILE A 189 -20.89 16.88 -1.66
N GLU A 190 -19.66 17.34 -1.43
CA GLU A 190 -18.62 17.45 -2.45
C GLU A 190 -17.90 16.10 -2.58
N VAL A 191 -17.90 15.52 -3.78
CA VAL A 191 -17.24 14.25 -4.07
C VAL A 191 -16.29 14.41 -5.24
N SER A 192 -15.00 14.11 -5.00
CA SER A 192 -13.96 14.08 -6.04
C SER A 192 -13.64 12.63 -6.41
N ILE A 193 -13.85 12.24 -7.68
CA ILE A 193 -13.73 10.84 -8.15
C ILE A 193 -12.93 10.71 -9.46
N ASP A 194 -12.21 11.75 -9.85
CA ASP A 194 -11.35 11.75 -11.03
C ASP A 194 -10.07 10.92 -10.85
N GLY A 195 -9.30 10.76 -11.92
CA GLY A 195 -8.00 10.08 -11.87
C GLY A 195 -8.05 8.57 -11.60
N GLN A 196 -9.18 7.88 -11.81
CA GLN A 196 -9.30 6.44 -11.55
C GLN A 196 -8.28 5.62 -12.37
N MET A 197 -7.59 4.71 -11.70
CA MET A 197 -6.67 3.74 -12.29
C MET A 197 -7.43 2.53 -12.85
N HIS A 198 -6.83 1.90 -13.84
CA HIS A 198 -7.32 0.68 -14.42
C HIS A 198 -7.27 -0.45 -13.37
N PRO A 199 -8.37 -1.21 -13.15
CA PRO A 199 -8.41 -2.23 -12.10
C PRO A 199 -7.30 -3.28 -12.18
N LEU A 200 -6.85 -3.59 -13.40
CA LEU A 200 -5.76 -4.55 -13.61
C LEU A 200 -4.39 -4.02 -13.16
N SER A 201 -4.19 -2.71 -13.05
CA SER A 201 -2.91 -2.09 -12.66
C SER A 201 -2.40 -2.62 -11.31
N PHE A 202 -3.30 -2.98 -10.40
CA PHE A 202 -2.94 -3.57 -9.10
C PHE A 202 -2.90 -5.10 -9.10
N SER A 203 -3.71 -5.75 -9.94
CA SER A 203 -3.73 -7.22 -10.03
C SER A 203 -2.44 -7.81 -10.60
N LEU A 204 -1.69 -7.00 -11.36
CA LEU A 204 -0.44 -7.37 -12.00
C LEU A 204 0.79 -7.14 -11.12
N LEU A 205 0.60 -6.56 -9.93
CA LEU A 205 1.70 -6.30 -9.01
C LEU A 205 2.15 -7.61 -8.33
N PRO A 206 3.46 -7.93 -8.36
CA PRO A 206 4.08 -8.91 -7.48
C PRO A 206 3.57 -8.82 -6.05
N ARG A 207 3.22 -9.97 -5.48
CA ARG A 207 2.78 -10.05 -4.09
C ARG A 207 4.02 -10.10 -3.20
N SER A 208 4.04 -9.27 -2.16
CA SER A 208 5.14 -9.29 -1.19
C SER A 208 5.15 -10.64 -0.47
N ALA A 209 6.28 -11.32 -0.55
CA ALA A 209 6.52 -12.60 0.10
C ALA A 209 7.42 -12.42 1.32
N SER A 210 6.97 -12.89 2.48
CA SER A 210 7.86 -13.14 3.61
C SER A 210 8.63 -14.46 3.41
N ALA A 211 9.73 -14.63 4.15
CA ALA A 211 10.43 -15.92 4.20
C ALA A 211 9.53 -17.05 4.76
N GLU A 212 8.55 -16.70 5.60
CA GLU A 212 7.56 -17.63 6.16
C GLU A 212 6.57 -18.12 5.11
N ASP A 213 6.24 -17.30 4.10
CA ASP A 213 5.36 -17.69 3.00
C ASP A 213 5.99 -18.78 2.13
N ILE A 214 7.30 -18.67 1.84
CA ILE A 214 8.06 -19.71 1.13
C ILE A 214 8.04 -21.02 1.93
N GLN A 215 8.28 -20.96 3.24
CA GLN A 215 8.18 -22.14 4.10
C GLN A 215 6.77 -22.72 4.14
N SER A 216 5.74 -21.87 4.11
CA SER A 216 4.34 -22.29 4.13
C SER A 216 3.96 -23.02 2.84
N VAL A 217 4.35 -22.50 1.68
CA VAL A 217 4.17 -23.18 0.39
C VAL A 217 4.93 -24.50 0.36
N PHE A 218 6.18 -24.52 0.83
CA PHE A 218 6.97 -25.75 0.94
C PHE A 218 6.27 -26.80 1.82
N ARG A 219 5.79 -26.41 3.00
CA ARG A 219 5.03 -27.30 3.89
C ARG A 219 3.74 -27.79 3.25
N LEU A 220 3.00 -26.93 2.54
CA LEU A 220 1.78 -27.31 1.83
C LEU A 220 2.07 -28.37 0.76
N LEU A 221 3.11 -28.18 -0.05
CA LEU A 221 3.52 -29.13 -1.08
C LEU A 221 3.90 -30.50 -0.50
N ILE A 222 4.47 -30.54 0.70
CA ILE A 222 4.84 -31.80 1.39
C ILE A 222 3.66 -32.40 2.17
N SER A 223 2.73 -31.59 2.66
CA SER A 223 1.59 -32.04 3.48
C SER A 223 0.61 -32.94 2.72
N GLY A 224 0.43 -32.72 1.41
CA GLY A 224 -0.39 -33.59 0.55
C GLY A 224 0.19 -34.99 0.37
N LEU A 225 1.52 -35.12 0.42
CA LEU A 225 2.24 -36.40 0.33
C LEU A 225 2.20 -37.19 1.65
N GLN A 226 2.09 -36.51 2.79
CA GLN A 226 1.98 -37.14 4.12
C GLN A 226 0.66 -37.88 4.35
N LEU A 227 -0.40 -37.54 3.61
CA LEU A 227 -1.70 -38.23 3.71
C LEU A 227 -1.75 -39.55 2.92
N GLN A 228 -0.80 -39.80 2.00
CA GLN A 228 -0.81 -40.98 1.14
C GLN A 228 0.19 -42.07 1.53
N ASP A 229 1.24 -41.76 2.31
CA ASP A 229 2.24 -42.76 2.72
C ASP A 229 2.56 -42.68 4.23
N GLN A 230 2.02 -43.63 5.00
CA GLN A 230 2.66 -44.05 6.25
C GLN A 230 3.70 -45.12 5.90
N SER A 231 4.98 -44.83 6.12
CA SER A 231 6.15 -45.73 6.05
C SER A 231 7.06 -45.74 4.79
N ALA A 232 7.32 -44.58 4.19
CA ALA A 232 8.55 -44.37 3.44
C ALA A 232 9.15 -43.00 3.79
N SER A 233 10.47 -42.93 3.99
CA SER A 233 11.18 -41.65 4.13
C SER A 233 10.87 -40.82 2.88
N LEU A 234 10.11 -39.75 3.07
CA LEU A 234 9.66 -38.85 2.00
C LEU A 234 10.87 -38.35 1.20
N PRO A 235 10.84 -38.35 -0.14
CA PRO A 235 11.83 -37.61 -0.91
C PRO A 235 11.62 -36.13 -0.59
N ALA A 236 12.66 -35.44 -0.13
CA ALA A 236 12.64 -33.99 -0.01
C ALA A 236 12.30 -33.42 -1.39
N LEU A 237 11.18 -32.71 -1.52
CA LEU A 237 10.93 -31.90 -2.71
C LEU A 237 12.09 -30.89 -2.81
N PRO A 238 12.80 -30.81 -3.95
CA PRO A 238 13.90 -29.87 -4.09
C PRO A 238 13.40 -28.45 -3.86
N ILE A 239 14.11 -27.68 -3.04
CA ILE A 239 13.81 -26.27 -2.72
C ILE A 239 13.60 -25.44 -4.00
N GLU A 240 14.26 -25.85 -5.08
CA GLU A 240 14.18 -25.30 -6.44
C GLU A 240 12.76 -25.35 -7.03
N ILE A 241 11.93 -26.33 -6.67
CA ILE A 241 10.53 -26.40 -7.15
C ILE A 241 9.67 -25.38 -6.41
N ALA A 242 9.83 -25.24 -5.09
CA ALA A 242 9.14 -24.22 -4.32
C ALA A 242 9.57 -22.82 -4.77
N GLU A 243 10.86 -22.59 -4.99
CA GLU A 243 11.37 -21.35 -5.58
C GLU A 243 10.75 -21.08 -6.96
N ARG A 244 10.65 -22.09 -7.84
CA ARG A 244 10.03 -21.92 -9.15
C ARG A 244 8.54 -21.59 -9.06
N ILE A 245 7.79 -22.22 -8.15
CA ILE A 245 6.37 -21.91 -7.94
C ILE A 245 6.19 -20.46 -7.48
N MET A 246 7.03 -20.00 -6.55
CA MET A 246 7.01 -18.62 -6.07
C MET A 246 7.41 -17.63 -7.18
N ASP A 247 8.40 -17.98 -8.01
CA ASP A 247 8.82 -17.18 -9.17
C ASP A 247 7.70 -17.06 -10.21
N GLU A 248 6.98 -18.15 -10.53
CA GLU A 248 5.84 -18.13 -11.47
C GLU A 248 4.61 -17.42 -10.87
N ALA A 249 4.47 -17.43 -9.54
CA ALA A 249 3.41 -16.73 -8.83
C ALA A 249 3.74 -15.26 -8.51
N TYR A 250 4.91 -14.76 -8.95
CA TYR A 250 5.41 -13.41 -8.67
C TYR A 250 5.43 -13.08 -7.16
N TYR A 251 5.78 -14.08 -6.33
CA TYR A 251 5.85 -13.98 -4.87
C TYR A 251 7.32 -13.74 -4.46
N TRP A 252 7.73 -12.48 -4.35
CA TRP A 252 9.11 -12.10 -3.99
C TRP A 252 9.14 -11.07 -2.86
N GLN A 253 10.26 -11.01 -2.14
CA GLN A 253 10.62 -9.76 -1.46
C GLN A 253 10.95 -8.73 -2.54
N GLY A 254 10.71 -7.46 -2.28
CA GLY A 254 11.08 -6.47 -3.26
C GLY A 254 10.99 -5.05 -2.75
N VAL A 255 11.68 -4.20 -3.47
CA VAL A 255 11.63 -2.76 -3.29
C VAL A 255 10.87 -2.17 -4.47
N GLN A 256 10.05 -1.18 -4.18
CA GLN A 256 9.16 -0.58 -5.16
C GLN A 256 9.23 0.94 -5.13
N HIS A 257 9.00 1.54 -6.28
CA HIS A 257 8.71 2.94 -6.43
C HIS A 257 7.41 3.05 -7.23
N THR A 258 6.45 3.75 -6.68
CA THR A 258 5.19 4.04 -7.35
C THR A 258 5.13 5.54 -7.63
N ASN A 259 4.91 5.93 -8.88
CA ASN A 259 4.60 7.30 -9.23
C ASN A 259 3.11 7.35 -9.62
N ARG A 260 2.38 8.26 -8.99
CA ARG A 260 0.93 8.42 -9.14
C ARG A 260 0.54 9.86 -9.53
N ASP A 261 1.47 10.61 -10.12
CA ASP A 261 1.28 12.05 -10.31
C ASP A 261 0.28 12.34 -11.43
N CYS A 262 -0.86 12.92 -11.00
CA CYS A 262 -1.80 13.68 -11.80
C CYS A 262 -1.32 15.13 -12.03
N ASP A 263 -0.25 15.57 -11.34
CA ASP A 263 0.11 16.99 -11.24
C ASP A 263 1.10 17.44 -12.33
N ASP A 264 0.74 18.55 -12.96
CA ASP A 264 1.24 19.12 -14.23
C ASP A 264 2.65 19.76 -14.18
N GLU A 265 3.49 19.45 -13.19
CA GLU A 265 4.84 20.03 -13.14
C GLU A 265 5.84 19.19 -13.97
N ASP A 266 6.18 19.72 -15.15
CA ASP A 266 6.94 19.03 -16.20
C ASP A 266 8.40 18.65 -15.82
N ASP A 267 8.91 19.09 -14.66
CA ASP A 267 10.32 18.93 -14.23
C ASP A 267 10.54 18.27 -12.84
N ASP A 268 9.55 17.60 -12.23
CA ASP A 268 9.77 16.94 -10.92
C ASP A 268 10.75 15.74 -11.03
N PRO A 269 11.92 15.73 -10.33
CA PRO A 269 12.80 14.56 -10.25
C PRO A 269 12.15 13.28 -9.71
N ASN A 270 10.97 13.34 -9.08
CA ASN A 270 10.18 12.19 -8.64
C ASN A 270 9.47 11.45 -9.78
N ARG A 271 9.42 12.01 -11.01
CA ARG A 271 8.94 11.27 -12.20
C ARG A 271 9.85 10.11 -12.60
N ILE A 272 11.10 10.12 -12.16
CA ILE A 272 12.03 9.01 -12.40
C ILE A 272 11.70 7.91 -11.41
N LEU A 273 11.02 6.86 -11.89
CA LEU A 273 10.90 5.61 -11.15
C LEU A 273 12.30 5.07 -10.88
N LYS A 274 12.74 5.16 -9.63
CA LYS A 274 14.05 4.71 -9.18
C LYS A 274 13.91 3.87 -7.93
N VAL A 275 14.59 2.74 -7.92
CA VAL A 275 14.58 1.79 -6.83
C VAL A 275 16.01 1.36 -6.57
N THR A 276 16.44 1.44 -5.32
CA THR A 276 17.73 0.93 -4.86
C THR A 276 17.52 -0.41 -4.17
N VAL A 277 18.30 -1.42 -4.57
CA VAL A 277 18.31 -2.71 -3.88
C VAL A 277 18.77 -2.47 -2.43
N PRO A 278 17.98 -2.88 -1.42
CA PRO A 278 18.29 -2.57 -0.04
C PRO A 278 19.59 -3.26 0.38
N ARG A 279 20.24 -2.72 1.40
CA ARG A 279 21.39 -3.37 2.05
C ARG A 279 20.88 -4.34 3.10
N SER A 280 21.45 -5.53 3.13
CA SER A 280 21.03 -6.55 4.09
C SER A 280 21.49 -6.15 5.49
N ILE A 281 20.54 -6.03 6.42
CA ILE A 281 20.83 -5.69 7.83
C ILE A 281 21.37 -6.93 8.57
N THR A 282 21.05 -8.14 8.08
CA THR A 282 21.43 -9.43 8.66
C THR A 282 22.74 -9.98 8.09
N GLY A 283 23.33 -9.34 7.08
CA GLY A 283 24.52 -9.82 6.38
C GLY A 283 24.25 -10.89 5.31
N ASP A 284 22.97 -11.20 5.05
CA ASP A 284 22.57 -12.11 3.98
C ASP A 284 22.82 -11.50 2.59
N SER A 285 23.26 -12.31 1.64
CA SER A 285 23.46 -11.85 0.25
C SER A 285 22.11 -11.69 -0.45
N ILE A 286 21.96 -10.61 -1.23
CA ILE A 286 20.74 -10.34 -1.99
C ILE A 286 20.92 -10.74 -3.46
N ARG A 287 20.01 -11.57 -3.96
CA ARG A 287 19.91 -11.95 -5.37
C ARG A 287 18.64 -11.36 -5.97
N VAL A 288 18.79 -10.47 -6.95
CA VAL A 288 17.66 -9.93 -7.71
C VAL A 288 17.07 -11.02 -8.62
N LYS A 289 15.74 -11.17 -8.54
CA LYS A 289 14.92 -12.16 -9.25
C LYS A 289 14.33 -11.62 -10.54
N ALA A 290 13.85 -10.37 -10.52
CA ALA A 290 13.28 -9.72 -11.69
C ALA A 290 13.23 -8.21 -11.50
N ILE A 291 13.25 -7.47 -12.60
CA ILE A 291 12.83 -6.06 -12.65
C ILE A 291 11.47 -6.04 -13.33
N HIS A 292 10.46 -5.55 -12.64
CA HIS A 292 9.09 -5.48 -13.11
C HIS A 292 8.68 -4.02 -13.24
N VAL A 293 8.19 -3.62 -14.41
CA VAL A 293 7.74 -2.27 -14.68
C VAL A 293 6.33 -2.33 -15.24
N LEU A 294 5.42 -1.61 -14.59
CA LEU A 294 4.04 -1.43 -15.06
C LEU A 294 3.80 0.04 -15.36
N ARG A 295 3.10 0.32 -16.45
CA ARG A 295 2.65 1.67 -16.78
C ARG A 295 1.21 1.63 -17.29
N GLU A 296 0.38 2.49 -16.74
CA GLU A 296 -0.95 2.76 -17.24
C GLU A 296 -0.96 4.07 -18.04
N ARG A 297 -1.59 4.02 -19.21
CA ARG A 297 -1.65 5.14 -20.15
C ARG A 297 -3.07 5.66 -20.35
N LEU A 298 -3.16 6.96 -20.57
CA LEU A 298 -4.39 7.66 -20.93
C LEU A 298 -4.73 7.57 -22.45
N GLY A 299 -3.80 7.14 -23.30
CA GLY A 299 -4.02 7.08 -24.76
C GLY A 299 -2.94 6.34 -25.57
N ALA A 300 -3.22 6.12 -26.86
CA ALA A 300 -2.37 5.38 -27.81
C ALA A 300 -1.31 6.30 -28.44
N THR A 301 -0.02 5.97 -28.28
CA THR A 301 1.08 6.66 -29.00
C THR A 301 2.06 5.67 -29.62
N THR A 302 3.06 6.19 -30.32
CA THR A 302 3.94 5.46 -31.24
C THR A 302 5.27 4.99 -30.64
N SER A 303 5.63 5.42 -29.42
CA SER A 303 6.86 4.95 -28.74
C SER A 303 6.52 4.19 -27.47
N ASN A 304 6.50 2.87 -27.60
CA ASN A 304 6.08 1.97 -26.53
C ASN A 304 7.25 1.49 -25.67
N VAL A 305 8.48 1.96 -25.86
CA VAL A 305 9.66 1.32 -25.25
C VAL A 305 9.95 1.86 -23.84
N PHE A 306 10.26 0.96 -22.91
CA PHE A 306 10.81 1.29 -21.59
C PHE A 306 12.33 1.29 -21.66
N GLU A 307 12.94 2.44 -21.43
CA GLU A 307 14.39 2.52 -21.28
C GLU A 307 14.75 2.27 -19.80
N ILE A 308 15.22 1.06 -19.52
CA ILE A 308 15.62 0.63 -18.17
C ILE A 308 17.12 0.83 -18.04
N ILE A 309 17.53 1.54 -16.99
CA ILE A 309 18.91 1.89 -16.68
C ILE A 309 19.27 1.28 -15.33
N VAL A 310 20.32 0.46 -15.31
CA VAL A 310 20.87 -0.13 -14.09
C VAL A 310 22.20 0.56 -13.77
N ARG A 311 22.31 1.09 -12.55
CA ARG A 311 23.50 1.74 -12.02
C ARG A 311 24.06 0.96 -10.84
N ASP A 312 25.38 1.04 -10.66
CA ASP A 312 26.04 0.51 -9.47
C ASP A 312 25.92 1.46 -8.26
N GLU A 313 26.51 1.05 -7.14
CA GLU A 313 26.56 1.82 -5.89
C GLU A 313 27.27 3.18 -6.02
N GLN A 314 28.13 3.36 -7.03
CA GLN A 314 28.81 4.62 -7.30
C GLN A 314 28.02 5.50 -8.30
N GLY A 315 26.84 5.05 -8.75
CA GLY A 315 26.00 5.75 -9.71
C GLY A 315 26.44 5.59 -11.17
N ALA A 316 27.42 4.73 -11.46
CA ALA A 316 27.86 4.50 -12.84
C ALA A 316 26.88 3.58 -13.57
N VAL A 317 26.51 3.94 -14.79
CA VAL A 317 25.62 3.13 -15.63
C VAL A 317 26.33 1.83 -16.03
N ARG A 318 25.80 0.70 -15.57
CA ARG A 318 26.32 -0.64 -15.87
C ARG A 318 25.60 -1.28 -17.04
N TYR A 319 24.33 -0.95 -17.23
CA TYR A 319 23.51 -1.51 -18.30
C TYR A 319 22.35 -0.58 -18.63
N GLU A 320 22.08 -0.40 -19.92
CA GLU A 320 20.95 0.37 -20.44
C GLU A 320 20.33 -0.45 -21.58
N TYR A 321 19.02 -0.67 -21.52
CA TYR A 321 18.32 -1.39 -22.58
C TYR A 321 16.89 -0.89 -22.76
N ALA A 322 16.45 -1.01 -24.01
CA ALA A 322 15.12 -0.70 -24.47
C ALA A 322 14.25 -1.97 -24.40
N ALA A 323 13.36 -2.05 -23.43
CA ALA A 323 12.40 -3.14 -23.29
C ALA A 323 11.07 -2.81 -23.97
N LYS A 324 10.58 -3.71 -24.82
CA LYS A 324 9.24 -3.59 -25.41
C LYS A 324 8.21 -4.16 -24.43
N PRO A 325 7.15 -3.41 -24.10
CA PRO A 325 6.11 -3.89 -23.21
C PRO A 325 5.24 -4.91 -23.90
N THR A 326 4.74 -5.81 -23.07
CA THR A 326 3.59 -6.63 -23.39
C THR A 326 2.35 -5.86 -22.97
N PHE A 327 1.41 -5.70 -23.88
CA PHE A 327 0.12 -5.09 -23.56
C PHE A 327 -0.74 -6.12 -22.85
N VAL A 328 -1.08 -5.87 -21.59
CA VAL A 328 -2.01 -6.72 -20.83
C VAL A 328 -3.45 -6.34 -21.17
N ASP A 329 -3.67 -5.05 -21.32
CA ASP A 329 -4.90 -4.43 -21.84
C ASP A 329 -4.48 -3.19 -22.65
N GLY A 330 -5.36 -2.64 -23.48
CA GLY A 330 -5.05 -1.53 -24.40
C GLY A 330 -4.46 -0.27 -23.75
N THR A 331 -4.55 -0.15 -22.43
CA THR A 331 -4.01 0.95 -21.61
C THR A 331 -2.87 0.55 -20.67
N ILE A 332 -2.62 -0.75 -20.46
CA ILE A 332 -1.58 -1.25 -19.53
C ILE A 332 -0.42 -1.85 -20.29
N GLU A 333 0.74 -1.25 -20.08
CA GLU A 333 2.03 -1.71 -20.57
C GLU A 333 2.80 -2.40 -19.44
N LEU A 334 3.25 -3.62 -19.69
CA LEU A 334 4.00 -4.43 -18.72
C LEU A 334 5.34 -4.88 -19.28
N VAL A 335 6.41 -4.70 -18.49
CA VAL A 335 7.74 -5.23 -18.77
C VAL A 335 8.22 -6.04 -17.57
N THR A 336 8.55 -7.31 -17.81
CA THR A 336 9.25 -8.14 -16.84
C THR A 336 10.60 -8.55 -17.39
N SER A 337 11.65 -8.08 -16.75
CA SER A 337 13.02 -8.40 -17.12
C SER A 337 13.56 -9.49 -16.22
N TRP A 338 13.65 -10.69 -16.81
CA TRP A 338 14.12 -11.90 -16.14
C TRP A 338 15.63 -12.10 -16.29
N PRO A 339 16.27 -12.79 -15.33
CA PRO A 339 17.67 -13.21 -15.39
C PRO A 339 18.08 -13.98 -16.64
N GLN A 340 17.15 -14.72 -17.26
CA GLN A 340 17.38 -15.49 -18.48
C GLN A 340 17.44 -14.59 -19.71
N SER A 341 16.68 -13.48 -19.72
CA SER A 341 16.60 -12.52 -20.82
C SER A 341 17.63 -11.40 -20.66
N HIS A 342 17.96 -11.03 -19.43
CA HIS A 342 18.87 -9.95 -19.07
C HIS A 342 19.84 -10.40 -17.99
N SER A 343 21.06 -10.75 -18.39
CA SER A 343 22.11 -11.24 -17.48
C SER A 343 22.50 -10.23 -16.39
N ILE A 344 22.30 -8.93 -16.63
CA ILE A 344 22.53 -7.87 -15.63
C ILE A 344 21.70 -8.09 -14.36
N VAL A 345 20.48 -8.64 -14.48
CA VAL A 345 19.59 -8.89 -13.34
C VAL A 345 20.26 -9.86 -12.35
N ARG A 346 21.05 -10.83 -12.84
CA ARG A 346 21.84 -11.74 -11.99
C ARG A 346 23.02 -11.07 -11.30
N GLN A 347 23.50 -9.95 -11.86
CA GLN A 347 24.70 -9.26 -11.40
C GLN A 347 24.39 -8.15 -10.39
N MET A 348 23.15 -7.67 -10.36
CA MET A 348 22.72 -6.69 -9.37
C MET A 348 22.96 -7.21 -7.95
N ARG A 349 23.44 -6.32 -7.08
CA ARG A 349 23.73 -6.56 -5.66
C ARG A 349 23.09 -5.47 -4.81
N GLU A 350 23.24 -5.58 -3.50
CA GLU A 350 22.84 -4.53 -2.57
C GLU A 350 23.42 -3.16 -2.97
N GLY A 351 22.62 -2.10 -2.81
CA GLY A 351 23.00 -0.73 -3.16
C GLY A 351 23.02 -0.41 -4.66
N TRP A 352 22.81 -1.38 -5.56
CA TRP A 352 22.61 -1.09 -6.98
C TRP A 352 21.23 -0.47 -7.23
N GLU A 353 21.14 0.41 -8.23
CA GLU A 353 19.92 1.14 -8.57
C GLU A 353 19.36 0.64 -9.91
N ALA A 354 18.06 0.38 -9.96
CA ALA A 354 17.31 0.29 -11.20
C ALA A 354 16.47 1.57 -11.35
N SER A 355 16.51 2.16 -12.53
CA SER A 355 15.68 3.31 -12.87
C SER A 355 15.05 3.15 -14.25
N VAL A 356 13.88 3.72 -14.41
CA VAL A 356 13.20 3.81 -15.71
C VAL A 356 13.30 5.25 -16.18
N ARG A 357 13.82 5.47 -17.38
CA ARG A 357 13.90 6.81 -17.94
C ARG A 357 12.48 7.39 -18.08
N PRO A 358 12.27 8.67 -17.73
CA PRO A 358 10.99 9.33 -17.96
C PRO A 358 10.58 9.16 -19.42
N SER A 359 9.31 8.82 -19.64
CA SER A 359 8.74 8.89 -20.98
C SER A 359 8.89 10.31 -21.50
N ARG A 360 9.30 10.49 -22.76
CA ARG A 360 9.28 11.82 -23.41
C ARG A 360 7.86 12.43 -23.47
N LEU A 361 6.83 11.62 -23.22
CA LEU A 361 5.42 11.97 -23.14
C LEU A 361 4.92 11.64 -21.73
N SER A 362 5.40 12.36 -20.71
CA SER A 362 5.05 12.15 -19.30
C SER A 362 3.59 12.49 -18.98
N LYS A 363 2.93 13.30 -19.80
CA LYS A 363 1.52 13.70 -19.66
C LYS A 363 0.51 12.58 -19.96
N ASP A 364 0.94 11.52 -20.64
CA ASP A 364 0.06 10.40 -21.01
C ASP A 364 0.09 9.25 -19.99
N VAL A 365 0.93 9.34 -18.95
CA VAL A 365 1.15 8.28 -17.97
C VAL A 365 0.36 8.58 -16.70
N ARG A 366 -0.67 7.77 -16.41
CA ARG A 366 -1.53 7.94 -15.23
C ARG A 366 -0.96 7.24 -14.01
N PHE A 367 -0.32 6.09 -14.21
CA PHE A 367 0.26 5.29 -13.16
C PHE A 367 1.54 4.65 -13.68
N ALA A 368 2.59 4.68 -12.89
CA ALA A 368 3.81 3.98 -13.23
C ALA A 368 4.40 3.33 -11.97
N TRP A 369 4.87 2.11 -12.13
CA TRP A 369 5.35 1.31 -11.04
C TRP A 369 6.62 0.58 -11.45
N LEU A 370 7.66 0.68 -10.63
CA LEU A 370 8.90 -0.06 -10.77
C LEU A 370 9.09 -0.92 -9.52
N TYR A 371 9.34 -2.20 -9.73
CA TYR A 371 9.60 -3.16 -8.68
C TYR A 371 10.82 -3.99 -9.01
N VAL A 372 11.69 -4.13 -8.03
CA VAL A 372 12.84 -5.01 -8.11
C VAL A 372 12.62 -6.12 -7.09
N GLY A 373 12.23 -7.28 -7.60
CA GLY A 373 12.07 -8.49 -6.79
C GLY A 373 13.42 -9.08 -6.48
N TYR A 374 13.66 -9.48 -5.24
CA TYR A 374 14.89 -10.12 -4.79
C TYR A 374 14.61 -11.19 -3.75
N CYS A 375 15.62 -12.02 -3.47
CA CYS A 375 15.62 -12.93 -2.34
C CYS A 375 16.92 -12.74 -1.56
N ALA A 376 16.81 -12.62 -0.24
CA ALA A 376 17.95 -12.76 0.65
C ALA A 376 18.26 -14.24 0.86
N PHE A 377 19.53 -14.61 0.78
CA PHE A 377 20.00 -15.96 1.06
C PHE A 377 21.32 -15.90 1.82
N ASN A 378 21.51 -16.87 2.71
CA ASN A 378 22.72 -16.98 3.49
C ASN A 378 23.66 -17.91 2.72
N GLU A 379 24.83 -17.43 2.28
CA GLU A 379 25.78 -18.23 1.49
C GLU A 379 26.34 -19.45 2.26
N ASN A 380 26.09 -19.52 3.57
CA ASN A 380 26.58 -20.56 4.47
C ASN A 380 25.54 -21.64 4.86
N GLN A 381 24.36 -21.69 4.23
CA GLN A 381 23.34 -22.73 4.49
C GLN A 381 22.89 -23.49 3.24
#